data_AF-A0A9D3W048-F1
#
_entry.id   AF-A0A9D3W048-F1
#
_cell.length_a   1.000
_cell.length_b   1.000
_cell.length_c   1.000
_cell.angle_alpha   90.00
_cell.angle_beta   90.00
_cell.angle_gamma   90.00
#
_symmetry.space_group_name_H-M   'P 1'
#
loop_
_entity.id
_entity.type
_entity.pdbx_description
1 polymer ?
#
loop_
_entity_poly.entity_id
_entity_poly.type
_entity_poly.pdbx_seq_one_letter_code
_entity_poly.pdbx_strand_id
1 'polypeptide(L)'
;MWKSKLGYWALAVPTYAMVIIVLAVIFYIGLNFMSTPPPTSLTTMFDEFSREPSSYLSHMEGDEQPIEPISDLGIDKINVLMFDDSK
;
A
#
# COMPACT_ATOMS: atom_id res chain seq x y z
N MET A 1 45.56 -26.90 -1.03
CA MET A 1 44.39 -27.81 -1.08
C MET A 1 43.17 -27.36 -0.26
N TRP A 2 43.25 -26.31 0.59
CA TRP A 2 42.11 -25.86 1.42
C TRP A 2 41.40 -24.59 0.92
N LYS A 3 42.07 -23.75 0.11
CA LYS A 3 41.49 -22.51 -0.45
C LYS A 3 40.30 -22.74 -1.40
N SER A 4 40.26 -23.87 -2.10
CA SER A 4 39.18 -24.16 -3.06
C SER A 4 37.84 -24.43 -2.37
N LYS A 5 37.84 -25.09 -1.20
CA LYS A 5 36.60 -25.40 -0.47
C LYS A 5 35.86 -24.13 -0.05
N LEU A 6 36.56 -23.15 0.53
CA LEU A 6 35.93 -21.92 1.03
C LEU A 6 35.21 -21.11 -0.06
N GLY A 7 35.74 -21.10 -1.29
CA GLY A 7 35.13 -20.42 -2.44
C GLY A 7 33.81 -21.04 -2.89
N TYR A 8 33.71 -22.37 -2.90
CA TYR A 8 32.45 -23.06 -3.21
C TYR A 8 31.38 -22.78 -2.16
N TRP A 9 31.74 -22.77 -0.88
CA TRP A 9 30.79 -22.46 0.20
C TRP A 9 30.31 -21.01 0.18
N ALA A 10 31.20 -20.06 -0.13
CA ALA A 10 30.85 -18.64 -0.23
C ALA A 10 29.82 -18.34 -1.34
N LEU A 11 29.80 -19.14 -2.40
CA LEU A 11 28.82 -19.03 -3.49
C LEU A 11 27.59 -19.92 -3.26
N ALA A 12 27.79 -21.15 -2.78
CA ALA A 12 26.71 -22.12 -2.59
C ALA A 12 25.70 -21.67 -1.53
N VAL A 13 26.17 -21.16 -0.40
CA VAL A 13 25.30 -20.72 0.71
C VAL A 13 24.30 -19.63 0.27
N PRO A 14 24.70 -18.51 -0.34
CA PRO A 14 23.74 -17.50 -0.78
C PRO A 14 22.82 -18.02 -1.89
N THR A 15 23.31 -18.87 -2.80
CA THR A 15 22.45 -19.45 -3.84
C THR A 15 21.37 -20.36 -3.26
N TYR A 16 21.73 -21.27 -2.35
CA TYR A 16 20.75 -22.14 -1.68
C TYR A 16 19.78 -21.32 -0.81
N ALA A 17 20.25 -20.29 -0.12
CA ALA A 17 19.37 -19.38 0.63
C ALA A 17 18.34 -18.71 -0.29
N MET A 18 18.75 -18.21 -1.46
CA MET A 18 17.83 -17.62 -2.43
C MET A 18 16.79 -18.63 -2.94
N VAL A 19 17.22 -19.87 -3.23
CA VAL A 19 16.29 -20.94 -3.65
C VAL A 19 15.28 -21.25 -2.54
N ILE A 20 15.72 -21.33 -1.28
CA ILE A 20 14.82 -21.56 -0.14
C ILE A 20 13.82 -20.41 0.00
N ILE A 21 14.25 -19.16 -0.14
CA ILE A 21 13.37 -17.99 -0.06
C ILE A 21 12.32 -18.04 -1.18
N VAL A 22 12.73 -18.30 -2.42
CA VAL A 22 11.82 -18.42 -3.56
C VAL A 22 10.81 -19.55 -3.35
N LEU A 23 11.26 -20.72 -2.91
CA LEU A 23 10.37 -21.83 -2.57
C LEU A 23 9.39 -21.45 -1.47
N ALA A 24 9.86 -20.83 -0.38
CA ALA A 24 9.01 -20.40 0.73
C ALA A 24 7.92 -19.41 0.27
N VAL A 25 8.24 -18.47 -0.62
CA VAL A 25 7.27 -17.52 -1.19
C VAL A 25 6.22 -18.25 -2.04
N ILE A 26 6.64 -19.16 -2.92
CA ILE A 26 5.71 -19.93 -3.77
C ILE A 26 4.77 -20.77 -2.90
N PHE A 27 5.31 -21.46 -1.90
CA PHE A 27 4.51 -22.24 -0.95
C PHE A 27 3.56 -21.35 -0.17
N TYR A 28 4.04 -20.21 0.35
CA TYR A 28 3.20 -19.25 1.06
C TYR A 28 2.03 -18.78 0.19
N ILE A 29 2.28 -18.38 -1.05
CA ILE A 29 1.23 -17.96 -1.98
C ILE A 29 0.23 -19.10 -2.22
N GLY A 30 0.70 -20.30 -2.53
CA GLY A 30 -0.16 -21.47 -2.74
C GLY A 30 -1.01 -21.82 -1.52
N LEU A 31 -0.43 -21.76 -0.31
CA LEU A 31 -1.15 -21.98 0.93
C LEU A 31 -2.18 -20.88 1.22
N ASN A 32 -1.85 -19.61 0.93
CA ASN A 32 -2.81 -18.51 1.06
C ASN A 32 -4.00 -18.70 0.11
N PHE A 33 -3.78 -19.17 -1.13
CA PHE A 33 -4.85 -19.47 -2.07
C PHE A 33 -5.68 -20.70 -1.68
N MET A 34 -5.06 -21.74 -1.11
CA MET A 34 -5.79 -22.92 -0.64
C MET A 34 -6.60 -22.64 0.63
N SER A 35 -6.09 -21.77 1.50
CA SER A 35 -6.72 -21.45 2.79
C SER A 35 -7.75 -20.33 2.69
N THR A 36 -7.61 -19.43 1.71
CA THR A 36 -8.50 -18.28 1.55
C THR A 36 -9.45 -18.54 0.39
N PRO A 37 -10.78 -18.52 0.62
CA PRO A 37 -11.75 -18.54 -0.47
C PRO A 37 -11.47 -17.40 -1.46
N PRO A 38 -11.64 -17.63 -2.78
CA PRO A 38 -11.47 -16.56 -3.76
C PRO A 38 -12.46 -15.42 -3.45
N PRO A 39 -12.04 -14.14 -3.58
CA PRO A 39 -12.94 -13.02 -3.36
C PRO A 39 -14.11 -13.10 -4.35
N THR A 40 -15.34 -12.99 -3.85
CA THR A 40 -16.56 -13.22 -4.61
C THR A 40 -16.87 -12.09 -5.61
N SER A 41 -16.26 -10.91 -5.46
CA SER A 41 -16.36 -9.79 -6.40
C SER A 41 -15.23 -8.78 -6.17
N LEU A 42 -14.84 -8.01 -7.21
CA LEU A 42 -13.89 -6.88 -7.04
C LEU A 42 -14.44 -5.79 -6.10
N THR A 43 -15.77 -5.70 -5.98
CA THR A 43 -16.44 -4.77 -5.06
C THR A 43 -16.28 -5.16 -3.60
N THR A 44 -15.82 -6.38 -3.29
CA THR A 44 -15.55 -6.81 -1.90
C THR A 44 -14.16 -6.40 -1.41
N MET A 45 -13.27 -6.00 -2.33
CA MET A 45 -11.87 -5.64 -2.02
C MET A 45 -11.75 -4.20 -1.51
N PHE A 46 -12.73 -3.36 -1.82
CA PHE A 46 -12.76 -1.96 -1.43
C PHE A 46 -13.91 -1.72 -0.46
N ASP A 47 -13.62 -1.05 0.63
CA ASP A 47 -14.64 -0.46 1.49
C ASP A 47 -15.25 0.77 0.81
N GLU A 48 -16.45 1.17 1.23
CA GLU A 48 -17.21 2.27 0.65
C GLU A 48 -16.41 3.59 0.60
N PHE A 49 -15.59 3.84 1.62
CA PHE A 49 -14.75 5.04 1.69
C PHE A 49 -13.40 4.92 0.94
N SER A 50 -13.02 3.74 0.47
CA SER A 50 -11.77 3.51 -0.28
C SER A 50 -11.97 3.44 -1.80
N ARG A 51 -13.21 3.49 -2.26
CA ARG A 51 -13.54 3.41 -3.68
C ARG A 51 -13.14 4.71 -4.39
N GLU A 52 -12.57 4.61 -5.60
CA GLU A 52 -12.35 5.83 -6.37
C GLU A 52 -13.68 6.58 -6.57
N PRO A 53 -13.73 7.90 -6.33
CA PRO A 53 -14.93 8.68 -6.59
C PRO A 53 -15.23 8.56 -8.07
N SER A 54 -16.34 7.90 -8.40
CA SER A 54 -16.78 7.77 -9.78
C SER A 54 -16.90 9.17 -10.40
N SER A 55 -16.24 9.40 -11.53
CA SER A 55 -16.24 10.68 -12.25
C SER A 55 -17.65 11.19 -12.63
N TYR A 56 -18.66 10.32 -12.50
CA TYR A 56 -20.08 10.64 -12.68
C TYR A 56 -20.69 11.46 -11.53
N LEU A 57 -20.07 11.50 -10.35
CA LEU A 57 -20.51 12.35 -9.23
C LEU A 57 -20.05 13.80 -9.34
N SER A 58 -19.22 14.14 -10.34
CA SER A 58 -18.81 15.53 -10.61
C SER A 58 -19.97 16.42 -11.10
N HIS A 59 -21.17 15.86 -11.31
CA HIS A 59 -22.37 16.57 -11.78
C HIS A 59 -23.58 16.31 -10.88
N MET A 60 -23.40 16.14 -9.57
CA MET A 60 -24.49 16.33 -8.61
C MET A 60 -24.27 17.66 -7.89
N GLU A 61 -25.02 18.66 -8.34
CA GLU A 61 -25.12 19.96 -7.72
C GLU A 61 -25.90 19.81 -6.41
N GLY A 62 -25.17 19.67 -5.30
CA GLY A 62 -25.74 19.73 -3.96
C GLY A 62 -25.24 18.65 -3.00
N ASP A 63 -24.40 19.08 -2.05
CA ASP A 63 -24.22 18.51 -0.70
C ASP A 63 -23.31 17.27 -0.50
N GLU A 64 -22.76 16.63 -1.54
CA GLU A 64 -21.87 15.46 -1.37
C GLU A 64 -20.44 15.63 -1.91
N GLN A 65 -19.93 16.87 -1.92
CA GLN A 65 -18.56 17.12 -2.37
C GLN A 65 -17.55 16.31 -1.53
N PRO A 66 -16.60 15.59 -2.16
CA PRO A 66 -15.56 14.86 -1.44
C PRO A 66 -14.85 15.79 -0.47
N ILE A 67 -14.68 15.35 0.78
CA ILE A 67 -13.88 16.07 1.77
C ILE A 67 -12.48 16.24 1.17
N GLU A 68 -12.01 17.49 1.13
CA GLU A 68 -10.67 17.79 0.65
C GLU A 68 -9.63 16.99 1.46
N PRO A 69 -8.61 16.40 0.82
CA PRO A 69 -7.57 15.66 1.53
C PRO A 69 -7.02 16.51 2.67
N ILE A 70 -6.92 15.93 3.87
CA ILE A 70 -6.27 16.59 5.00
C ILE A 70 -4.90 17.06 4.53
N SER A 71 -4.75 18.37 4.48
CA SER A 71 -3.55 19.06 4.09
C SER A 71 -3.18 19.96 5.25
N ASP A 72 -1.91 19.92 5.66
CA ASP A 72 -1.43 20.76 6.73
C ASP A 72 -1.70 22.23 6.38
N LEU A 73 -2.33 22.94 7.31
CA LEU A 73 -2.61 24.36 7.14
C LEU A 73 -1.37 25.14 7.59
N GLY A 74 -0.79 25.92 6.67
CA GLY A 74 0.36 26.76 6.97
C GLY A 74 0.08 27.68 8.17
N ILE A 75 1.06 27.81 9.07
CA ILE A 75 0.91 28.63 10.28
C ILE A 75 0.67 30.11 9.93
N ASP A 76 1.14 30.56 8.77
CA ASP A 76 0.87 31.87 8.19
C ASP A 76 -0.64 32.09 7.96
N LYS A 77 -1.32 31.09 7.38
CA LYS A 77 -2.77 31.13 7.12
C LYS A 77 -3.56 31.09 8.42
N ILE A 78 -3.15 30.30 9.41
CA ILE A 78 -3.79 30.26 10.74
C ILE A 78 -3.62 31.61 11.45
N ASN A 79 -2.42 32.19 11.38
CA ASN A 79 -2.10 33.44 12.05
C ASN A 79 -2.94 34.61 11.50
N VAL A 80 -3.17 34.64 10.18
CA VAL A 80 -4.10 35.60 9.58
C VAL A 80 -5.54 35.32 10.05
N LEU A 81 -6.02 34.07 10.00
CA LEU A 81 -7.40 33.75 10.41
C LEU A 81 -7.71 34.01 11.89
N MET A 82 -6.72 33.85 12.78
CA MET A 82 -6.89 34.05 14.22
C MET A 82 -6.62 35.49 14.69
N PHE A 83 -5.74 36.23 14.01
CA PHE A 83 -5.25 37.53 14.49
C PHE A 83 -5.47 38.69 13.53
N ASP A 84 -6.07 38.47 12.36
CA ASP A 84 -6.54 39.56 11.49
C ASP A 84 -7.85 40.13 12.05
N ASP A 85 -7.72 41.00 13.04
CA ASP A 85 -8.81 41.86 13.52
C ASP A 85 -8.95 43.00 12.50
N SER A 86 -9.71 42.76 11.43
CA SER A 86 -10.07 43.80 10.48
C SER A 86 -10.90 44.86 11.21
N LYS A 87 -10.25 45.95 11.57
CA LYS A 87 -10.84 47.16 12.14
C LYS A 87 -11.90 47.78 11.24
#